data_AF-A0AAW0KBQ5-F1
#
_entry.id   AF-A0AAW0KBQ5-F1
#
_cell.length_a   1.000
_cell.length_b   1.000
_cell.length_c   1.000
_cell.angle_alpha   90.00
_cell.angle_beta   90.00
_cell.angle_gamma   90.00
#
_symmetry.space_group_name_H-M   'P 1'
#
loop_
_entity.id
_entity.type
_entity.pdbx_description
1 polymer ?
#
loop_
_entity_poly.entity_id
_entity_poly.type
_entity_poly.pdbx_seq_one_letter_code
_entity_poly.pdbx_strand_id
1 'polypeptide(L)'
;MRKRYSVDKTLSHPWLQDYQTWLDLRELECKIGERYITHESDDSRWEQYAGEQGRQYPAHLISLSTRPSDSPEAEEREMKALSERVSIL
;
A
#
# COMPACT_ATOMS: atom_id res chain seq x y z
N MET A 1 -16.47 25.86 12.44
CA MET A 1 -15.50 24.75 12.32
C MET A 1 -15.31 24.43 10.84
N ARG A 2 -14.07 24.45 10.34
CA ARG A 2 -13.75 24.00 8.97
C ARG A 2 -13.92 22.48 8.94
N LYS A 3 -14.86 21.94 8.17
CA LYS A 3 -15.04 20.49 8.04
C LYS A 3 -13.80 19.94 7.32
N ARG A 4 -12.91 19.28 8.06
CA ARG A 4 -11.82 18.50 7.45
C ARG A 4 -12.44 17.29 6.76
N TYR A 5 -11.90 16.89 5.62
CA TYR A 5 -12.30 15.64 5.01
C TYR A 5 -11.91 14.49 5.93
N SER A 6 -12.81 13.53 6.11
CA SER A 6 -12.43 12.23 6.68
C SER A 6 -11.55 11.49 5.68
N VAL A 7 -10.81 10.50 6.18
CA VAL A 7 -10.02 9.59 5.33
C VAL A 7 -10.94 8.97 4.27
N ASP A 8 -12.11 8.47 4.65
CA ASP A 8 -13.08 7.88 3.72
C ASP A 8 -13.55 8.84 2.62
N LYS A 9 -13.79 10.11 2.98
CA LYS A 9 -14.17 11.13 2.00
C LYS A 9 -13.04 11.49 1.05
N THR A 10 -11.81 11.43 1.53
CA THR A 10 -10.62 11.71 0.71
C THR A 10 -10.36 10.56 -0.25
N LEU A 11 -10.47 9.31 0.23
CA LEU A 11 -10.35 8.10 -0.60
C LEU A 11 -11.42 8.04 -1.70
N SER A 12 -12.64 8.51 -1.42
CA SER A 12 -13.72 8.60 -2.41
C SER A 12 -13.62 9.81 -3.34
N HIS A 13 -12.59 10.66 -3.19
CA HIS A 13 -12.47 11.86 -4.00
C HIS A 13 -12.10 11.50 -5.45
N PRO A 14 -12.72 12.11 -6.49
CA PRO A 14 -12.45 11.77 -7.89
C PRO A 14 -10.98 11.83 -8.29
N TRP A 15 -10.21 12.72 -7.66
CA TRP A 15 -8.77 12.83 -7.87
C TRP A 15 -7.99 11.56 -7.46
N LEU A 16 -8.39 10.88 -6.37
CA LEU A 16 -7.82 9.60 -5.94
C LEU A 16 -8.42 8.39 -6.68
N GLN A 17 -9.49 8.63 -7.45
CA GLN A 17 -10.11 7.66 -8.35
C GLN A 17 -9.67 7.86 -9.81
N ASP A 18 -8.60 8.62 -10.04
CA ASP A 18 -7.97 8.75 -11.35
C ASP A 18 -6.81 7.73 -11.48
N TYR A 19 -6.78 7.03 -12.61
CA TYR A 19 -5.81 5.97 -12.86
C TYR A 19 -4.37 6.51 -12.86
N GLN A 20 -4.14 7.66 -13.48
CA GLN A 20 -2.79 8.23 -13.57
C GLN A 20 -2.31 8.71 -12.20
N THR A 21 -3.18 9.39 -11.45
CA THR A 21 -2.86 9.82 -10.09
C THR A 21 -2.52 8.63 -9.19
N TRP A 22 -3.27 7.53 -9.33
CA TRP A 22 -2.98 6.30 -8.60
C TRP A 22 -1.61 5.70 -8.96
N LEU A 23 -1.24 5.68 -10.25
CA LEU A 23 0.09 5.24 -10.69
C LEU A 23 1.20 6.09 -10.08
N ASP A 24 1.04 7.42 -10.09
CA ASP A 24 2.03 8.35 -9.56
C ASP A 24 2.21 8.16 -8.03
N LEU A 25 1.12 7.92 -7.30
CA LEU A 25 1.15 7.58 -5.88
C LEU A 25 1.87 6.27 -5.62
N ARG A 26 1.56 5.23 -6.40
CA ARG A 26 2.25 3.94 -6.30
C ARG A 26 3.73 4.09 -6.59
N GLU A 27 4.11 4.85 -7.61
CA GLU A 27 5.53 5.09 -7.92
C GLU A 27 6.26 5.80 -6.78
N LEU A 28 5.62 6.78 -6.14
CA LEU A 28 6.15 7.45 -4.96
C LEU A 28 6.36 6.47 -3.80
N GLU A 29 5.35 5.66 -3.47
CA GLU A 29 5.44 4.63 -2.43
C GLU A 29 6.54 3.61 -2.73
N CYS A 30 6.70 3.22 -4.00
CA CYS A 30 7.77 2.31 -4.42
C CYS A 30 9.17 2.90 -4.23
N LYS A 31 9.34 4.23 -4.43
CA LYS A 31 10.60 4.93 -4.17
C LYS A 31 10.90 5.06 -2.68
N ILE A 32 9.86 5.19 -1.85
CA ILE A 32 10.00 5.29 -0.39
C ILE A 32 10.17 3.90 0.25
N GLY A 33 9.67 2.85 -0.41
CA GLY A 33 9.72 1.47 0.07
C GLY A 33 8.57 1.09 1.00
N GLU A 34 7.59 1.97 1.17
CA GLU A 34 6.49 1.82 2.13
C GLU A 34 5.17 2.32 1.55
N ARG A 35 4.06 1.68 1.93
CA ARG A 35 2.71 2.01 1.44
C ARG A 35 1.97 2.86 2.48
N TYR A 36 1.57 4.07 2.10
CA TYR A 36 1.00 5.07 3.02
C TYR A 36 -0.40 5.53 2.65
N ILE A 37 -0.69 5.61 1.35
CA ILE A 37 -1.89 6.27 0.82
C ILE A 37 -2.77 5.26 0.09
N THR A 38 -2.16 4.35 -0.67
CA THR A 38 -2.91 3.32 -1.42
C THR A 38 -3.11 2.07 -0.59
N HIS A 39 -4.03 1.19 -1.00
CA HIS A 39 -4.22 -0.13 -0.40
C HIS A 39 -4.00 -1.25 -1.43
N GLU A 40 -3.63 -2.45 -0.99
CA GLU A 40 -3.43 -3.62 -1.86
C GLU A 40 -4.68 -3.97 -2.69
N SER A 41 -5.87 -3.71 -2.16
CA SER A 41 -7.14 -3.89 -2.87
C SER A 41 -7.28 -3.00 -4.10
N ASP A 42 -6.57 -1.86 -4.14
CA ASP A 42 -6.58 -0.98 -5.30
C ASP A 42 -5.80 -1.61 -6.47
N ASP A 43 -4.78 -2.44 -6.20
CA ASP A 43 -3.91 -3.01 -7.25
C ASP A 43 -4.73 -3.90 -8.20
N SER A 44 -5.52 -4.84 -7.68
CA SER A 44 -6.36 -5.71 -8.52
C SER A 44 -7.41 -4.92 -9.32
N ARG A 45 -8.00 -3.88 -8.72
CA ARG A 45 -8.98 -3.04 -9.39
C ARG A 45 -8.35 -2.28 -10.56
N TRP A 46 -7.17 -1.70 -10.35
CA TRP A 46 -6.50 -0.88 -11.36
C TRP A 46 -5.79 -1.70 -12.44
N GLU A 47 -5.36 -2.92 -12.12
CA GLU A 47 -4.85 -3.87 -13.11
C GLU A 47 -5.96 -4.29 -14.09
N GLN A 48 -7.15 -4.63 -13.58
CA GLN A 48 -8.32 -4.94 -14.41
C GLN A 48 -8.72 -3.75 -15.29
N TYR A 49 -8.81 -2.55 -14.69
CA TYR A 49 -9.12 -1.32 -15.42
C TYR A 49 -8.11 -1.06 -16.55
N ALA A 50 -6.81 -1.25 -16.30
CA ALA A 50 -5.79 -1.08 -17.33
C ALA A 50 -6.00 -2.07 -18.49
N GLY A 51 -6.29 -3.34 -18.19
CA GLY A 51 -6.61 -4.35 -19.19
C GLY A 51 -7.83 -4.01 -20.04
N GLU A 52 -8.92 -3.55 -19.41
CA GLU A 52 -10.16 -3.14 -20.11
C GLU A 52 -9.95 -1.91 -21.00
N GLN A 53 -9.13 -0.96 -20.55
CA GLN A 53 -8.84 0.27 -21.30
C GLN A 53 -7.71 0.10 -22.33
N GLY A 54 -7.11 -1.08 -22.44
CA GLY A 54 -5.94 -1.32 -23.28
C GLY A 54 -4.71 -0.51 -22.86
N ARG A 55 -4.66 -0.07 -21.59
CA ARG A 55 -3.52 0.65 -21.01
C ARG A 55 -2.52 -0.34 -20.44
N GLN A 56 -1.24 -0.02 -20.57
CA GLN A 56 -0.19 -0.87 -20.03
C GLN A 56 -0.06 -0.63 -18.51
N TYR A 57 -0.28 -1.69 -17.73
CA TYR A 57 0.00 -1.66 -16.30
C TYR A 57 1.52 -1.84 -16.06
N PRO A 58 2.16 -1.01 -15.20
CA PRO A 58 3.61 -1.11 -15.01
C PRO A 58 3.99 -2.39 -14.25
N ALA A 59 4.80 -3.25 -14.90
CA ALA A 59 5.19 -4.55 -14.35
C ALA A 59 5.94 -4.47 -13.00
N HIS A 60 6.67 -3.37 -12.76
CA HIS A 60 7.40 -3.18 -11.51
C HIS A 60 6.45 -2.94 -10.31
N LEU A 61 5.24 -2.41 -10.56
CA LEU A 61 4.22 -2.23 -9.51
C LEU A 61 3.59 -3.57 -9.12
N ILE A 62 3.46 -4.51 -10.06
CA ILE A 62 2.98 -5.88 -9.82
C ILE A 62 3.96 -6.60 -8.88
N SER A 63 5.26 -6.54 -9.20
CA SER A 63 6.30 -7.23 -8.42
C SER A 63 6.42 -6.70 -6.98
N LEU A 64 6.11 -5.42 -6.77
CA LEU A 64 6.16 -4.79 -5.44
C LEU A 64 4.93 -5.10 -4.59
N SER A 65 3.78 -5.37 -5.21
CA SER A 65 2.58 -5.85 -4.51
C SER A 65 2.78 -7.22 -3.86
N THR A 66 3.75 -8.01 -4.35
CA THR A 66 4.09 -9.33 -3.83
C THR A 66 5.26 -9.31 -2.85
N ARG A 67 5.87 -8.15 -2.55
CA ARG A 67 6.83 -8.07 -1.45
C ARG A 67 6.02 -8.04 -0.16
N PRO A 68 6.05 -9.09 0.67
CA PRO A 68 5.56 -8.96 2.02
C PRO A 68 6.38 -7.85 2.67
N SER A 69 5.70 -6.93 3.35
CA SER A 69 6.30 -6.14 4.44
C SER A 69 7.29 -7.04 5.18
N ASP A 70 8.50 -6.53 5.42
CA ASP A 70 9.66 -7.28 5.92
C ASP A 70 9.28 -8.49 6.78
N SER A 71 9.56 -9.68 6.22
CA SER A 71 9.59 -11.00 6.83
C SER A 71 8.82 -11.19 8.17
N PRO A 72 7.71 -11.95 8.23
CA PRO A 72 7.07 -12.32 9.50
C PRO A 72 8.01 -13.06 10.46
N GLU A 73 9.11 -13.59 9.94
CA GLU A 73 10.18 -14.22 10.71
C GLU A 73 10.99 -13.21 11.56
N ALA A 74 11.10 -11.96 11.12
CA ALA A 74 11.77 -10.89 11.85
C ALA A 74 10.90 -10.38 13.01
N GLU A 75 9.61 -10.16 12.76
CA GLU A 75 8.63 -9.80 13.79
C GLU A 75 8.48 -10.93 14.83
N GLU A 76 8.43 -12.20 14.41
CA GLU A 76 8.33 -13.33 15.35
C GLU A 76 9.60 -13.46 16.22
N ARG A 77 10.79 -13.24 15.65
CA ARG A 77 12.05 -13.23 16.41
C ARG A 77 12.10 -12.07 17.40
N GLU A 78 11.58 -10.90 17.02
CA GLU A 78 11.53 -9.75 17.91
C GLU A 78 10.50 -9.94 19.03
N MET A 79 9.29 -10.42 18.72
CA MET A 79 8.27 -10.76 19.72
C MET A 79 8.76 -11.84 20.69
N LYS A 80 9.50 -12.85 20.20
CA LYS A 80 10.11 -13.89 21.04
C LYS A 80 11.20 -13.31 21.95
N ALA A 81 12.10 -12.48 21.42
CA ALA A 81 13.16 -11.82 22.19
C ALA A 81 12.60 -10.86 23.26
N LEU A 82 11.49 -10.17 22.97
CA LEU A 82 10.79 -9.32 23.94
C LEU A 82 10.11 -10.17 25.04
N SER A 83 9.54 -11.32 24.70
CA SER A 83 8.90 -12.23 25.68
C SER A 83 9.90 -12.86 26.67
N GLU A 84 11.12 -13.18 26.21
CA GLU A 84 12.19 -13.73 27.05
C GLU A 84 12.74 -12.69 28.03
N ARG A 85 12.78 -11.41 27.64
CA ARG A 85 13.26 -10.30 28.50
C ARG A 85 12.27 -9.91 29.59
N VAL A 86 10.97 -10.14 29.38
CA VAL A 86 9.93 -9.85 30.38
C VAL A 86 9.82 -10.97 31.42
N SER A 87 10.22 -12.20 31.09
CA SER A 87 10.14 -13.37 32.00
C SER A 87 11.25 -13.46 33.07
N ILE A 88 12.10 -12.42 33.22
CA ILE A 88 13.23 -12.40 34.17
C ILE A 88 12.94 -11.50 35.40
N LEU A 89 11.68 -11.09 35.60
CA LEU A 89 11.19 -10.48 36.85
C LEU A 89 10.11 -11.37 37.50
#